data_AF-A0A314ZEV2-F1
#
_entry.id   AF-A0A314ZEV2-F1
#
_cell.length_a   1.000
_cell.length_b   1.000
_cell.length_c   1.000
_cell.angle_alpha   90.00
_cell.angle_beta   90.00
_cell.angle_gamma   90.00
#
_symmetry.space_group_name_H-M   'P 1'
#
loop_
_entity.id
_entity.type
_entity.pdbx_description
1 polymer ?
#
loop_
_entity_poly.entity_id
_entity_poly.type
_entity_poly.pdbx_seq_one_letter_code
_entity_poly.pdbx_strand_id
1 'polypeptide(L)'
;MGEKFPAPTLLIVIFFILSRLIPTMGYSLRDDPESIRLASSDYGHILRENPAAVLYPTSIDDISSLIKFSNNISTPFSIAARGHGHSTMGQAMAPNGVVVDMMSLKNHHPSHASGIIVNTFNLKHGLAPVAWTDYLYLTVGGTLSNAGISGSAFRFGPQISNVYEMDVVTGHGDFVTCSPQNNSDLFFGVLGGLGQFGIITRARIVLEQHQKGITTTIT
;
A
#
# COMPACT_ATOMS: atom_id res chain seq x y z
N MET A 1 8.98 8.50 -32.53
CA MET A 1 7.62 7.92 -32.61
C MET A 1 7.73 6.54 -32.01
N GLY A 2 7.47 6.41 -30.70
CA GLY A 2 7.70 5.17 -29.97
C GLY A 2 6.62 4.14 -30.31
N GLU A 3 7.02 2.97 -30.79
CA GLU A 3 6.09 1.87 -31.04
C GLU A 3 5.41 1.47 -29.72
N LYS A 4 4.09 1.67 -29.66
CA LYS A 4 3.26 1.07 -28.63
C LYS A 4 3.20 -0.43 -28.91
N PHE A 5 3.94 -1.23 -28.14
CA PHE A 5 3.76 -2.68 -28.15
C PHE A 5 2.30 -3.00 -27.80
N PRO A 6 1.61 -3.87 -28.56
CA PRO A 6 0.24 -4.24 -28.24
C PRO A 6 0.17 -4.95 -26.89
N ALA A 7 -0.84 -4.63 -26.08
CA ALA A 7 -1.08 -5.14 -24.72
C ALA A 7 -0.82 -6.65 -24.49
N PRO A 8 -1.19 -7.58 -25.40
CA PRO A 8 -0.89 -9.00 -25.20
C PRO A 8 0.61 -9.36 -25.28
N THR A 9 1.45 -8.55 -25.92
CA THR A 9 2.89 -8.84 -26.08
C THR A 9 3.69 -8.41 -24.85
N LEU A 10 3.31 -7.30 -24.21
CA LEU A 10 3.95 -6.84 -22.96
C LEU A 10 3.65 -7.79 -21.79
N LEU A 11 2.42 -8.32 -21.73
CA LEU A 11 1.95 -9.26 -20.71
C LEU A 11 2.76 -10.56 -20.70
N ILE A 12 2.91 -11.18 -21.88
CA ILE A 12 3.63 -12.43 -22.06
C ILE A 12 5.11 -12.23 -21.70
N VAL A 13 5.70 -11.10 -22.08
CA VAL A 13 7.10 -10.77 -21.79
C VAL A 13 7.32 -10.53 -20.29
N ILE A 14 6.45 -9.76 -19.62
CA ILE A 14 6.51 -9.55 -18.16
C ILE A 14 6.40 -10.89 -17.43
N PHE A 15 5.40 -11.70 -17.75
CA PHE A 15 5.17 -12.98 -17.07
C PHE A 15 6.27 -14.02 -17.32
N PHE A 16 6.73 -14.19 -18.56
CA PHE A 16 7.80 -15.14 -18.89
C PHE A 16 9.16 -14.74 -18.29
N ILE A 17 9.43 -13.45 -18.17
CA ILE A 17 10.70 -12.94 -17.65
C ILE A 17 10.70 -12.94 -16.11
N LEU A 18 9.63 -12.48 -15.46
CA LEU A 18 9.50 -12.51 -13.99
C LEU A 18 9.49 -13.94 -13.43
N SER A 19 8.77 -14.87 -14.06
CA SER A 19 8.72 -16.27 -13.63
C SER A 19 10.05 -17.03 -13.82
N ARG A 20 10.95 -16.57 -14.72
CA ARG A 20 12.26 -17.19 -14.97
C ARG A 20 13.42 -16.57 -14.20
N LEU A 21 13.38 -15.26 -13.92
CA LEU A 21 14.48 -14.55 -13.26
C LEU A 21 14.33 -14.45 -11.75
N ILE A 22 13.12 -14.62 -11.21
CA ILE A 22 12.88 -14.64 -9.77
C ILE A 22 12.12 -15.93 -9.44
N PRO A 23 12.83 -17.05 -9.16
CA PRO A 23 12.22 -18.36 -8.92
C PRO A 23 11.20 -18.39 -7.77
N THR A 24 11.25 -17.39 -6.87
CA THR A 24 10.32 -17.23 -5.75
C THR A 24 9.03 -16.48 -6.10
N MET A 25 8.96 -15.79 -7.24
CA MET A 25 7.81 -14.95 -7.64
C MET A 25 6.75 -15.67 -8.49
N GLY A 26 7.01 -16.90 -8.93
CA GLY A 26 6.15 -17.62 -9.87
C GLY A 26 4.72 -17.89 -9.37
N TYR A 27 4.48 -17.86 -8.05
CA TYR A 27 3.16 -18.10 -7.45
C TYR A 27 2.48 -16.83 -6.93
N SER A 28 3.21 -15.71 -6.82
CA SER A 28 2.71 -14.45 -6.26
C SER A 28 2.21 -13.49 -7.35
N LEU A 29 2.72 -13.56 -8.58
CA LEU A 29 2.23 -12.74 -9.69
C LEU A 29 1.12 -13.47 -10.45
N ARG A 30 -0.05 -12.85 -10.58
CA ARG A 30 -1.23 -13.45 -11.23
C ARG A 30 -1.78 -12.57 -12.34
N ASP A 31 -2.14 -13.21 -13.45
CA ASP A 31 -2.79 -12.61 -14.62
C ASP A 31 -4.15 -13.26 -14.91
N ASP A 32 -4.66 -14.10 -13.99
CA ASP A 32 -5.96 -14.74 -14.13
C ASP A 32 -7.10 -13.69 -14.12
N PRO A 33 -8.20 -13.95 -14.85
CA PRO A 33 -9.29 -12.97 -14.99
C PRO A 33 -9.87 -12.49 -13.67
N GLU A 34 -9.87 -13.31 -12.62
CA GLU A 34 -10.46 -12.94 -11.34
C GLU A 34 -9.56 -11.97 -10.57
N SER A 35 -8.25 -12.23 -10.52
CA SER A 35 -7.27 -11.31 -9.95
C SER A 35 -7.32 -9.94 -10.63
N ILE A 36 -7.32 -9.91 -11.97
CA ILE A 36 -7.46 -8.67 -12.75
C ILE A 36 -8.78 -7.97 -12.38
N ARG A 37 -9.91 -8.67 -12.44
CA ARG A 37 -11.25 -8.12 -12.18
C ARG A 37 -11.33 -7.45 -10.80
N LEU A 38 -10.76 -8.06 -9.76
CA LEU A 38 -10.76 -7.52 -8.39
C LEU A 38 -9.88 -6.28 -8.24
N ALA A 39 -8.80 -6.17 -9.02
CA ALA A 39 -7.90 -5.02 -9.01
C ALA A 39 -8.35 -3.87 -9.91
N SER A 40 -9.25 -4.11 -10.89
CA SER A 40 -9.63 -3.12 -11.90
C SER A 40 -10.64 -2.05 -11.45
N SER A 41 -11.26 -2.16 -10.28
CA SER A 41 -12.26 -1.19 -9.78
C SER A 41 -11.92 -0.73 -8.37
N ASP A 42 -12.43 0.42 -7.95
CA ASP A 42 -12.29 0.92 -6.57
C ASP A 42 -13.67 1.21 -5.96
N TYR A 43 -13.70 1.77 -4.75
CA TYR A 43 -14.93 2.09 -4.02
C TYR A 43 -15.78 3.16 -4.73
N GLY A 44 -15.17 4.02 -5.54
CA GLY A 44 -15.90 5.03 -6.29
C GLY A 44 -16.79 4.43 -7.38
N HIS A 45 -16.41 3.27 -7.94
CA HIS A 45 -17.12 2.60 -9.04
C HIS A 45 -17.34 3.47 -10.29
N ILE A 46 -16.57 4.56 -10.44
CA ILE A 46 -16.64 5.48 -11.58
C ILE A 46 -15.67 5.04 -12.68
N LEU A 47 -14.44 4.70 -12.29
CA LEU A 47 -13.40 4.25 -13.20
C LEU A 47 -13.22 2.74 -13.12
N ARG A 48 -12.81 2.16 -14.26
CA ARG A 48 -12.39 0.76 -14.34
C ARG A 48 -11.23 0.63 -15.30
N GLU A 49 -10.06 0.29 -14.78
CA GLU A 49 -8.83 0.16 -15.57
C GLU A 49 -8.17 -1.17 -15.26
N ASN A 50 -7.88 -1.95 -16.29
CA ASN A 50 -7.28 -3.27 -16.08
C ASN A 50 -5.76 -3.16 -15.89
N PRO A 51 -5.21 -3.76 -14.81
CA PRO A 51 -3.80 -4.03 -14.78
C PRO A 51 -3.41 -5.12 -15.76
N ALA A 52 -2.11 -5.21 -16.05
CA ALA A 52 -1.51 -6.34 -16.73
C ALA A 52 -1.43 -7.55 -15.79
N ALA A 53 -1.04 -7.34 -14.53
CA ALA A 53 -0.99 -8.39 -13.53
C ALA A 53 -1.24 -7.85 -12.11
N VAL A 54 -1.47 -8.76 -11.18
CA VAL A 54 -1.58 -8.48 -9.75
C VAL A 54 -0.51 -9.25 -9.00
N LEU A 55 0.33 -8.54 -8.24
CA LEU A 55 1.27 -9.15 -7.32
C LEU A 55 0.58 -9.36 -5.96
N TYR A 56 0.61 -10.59 -5.47
CA TYR A 56 0.23 -11.00 -4.12
C TYR A 56 1.51 -11.28 -3.32
N PRO A 57 2.20 -10.24 -2.81
CA PRO A 57 3.50 -10.40 -2.17
C PRO A 57 3.40 -11.26 -0.91
N THR A 58 4.37 -12.15 -0.76
CA THR A 58 4.61 -12.96 0.44
C THR A 58 5.65 -12.31 1.36
N SER A 59 6.51 -11.47 0.80
CA SER A 59 7.56 -10.74 1.50
C SER A 59 7.72 -9.31 0.96
N ILE A 60 8.49 -8.50 1.68
CA ILE A 60 8.88 -7.16 1.23
C ILE A 60 9.82 -7.24 0.01
N ASP A 61 10.62 -8.31 -0.08
CA ASP A 61 11.54 -8.53 -1.19
C ASP A 61 10.82 -8.76 -2.52
N ASP A 62 9.61 -9.32 -2.50
CA ASP A 62 8.77 -9.46 -3.71
C ASP A 62 8.44 -8.08 -4.31
N ILE A 63 8.13 -7.11 -3.45
CA ILE A 63 7.83 -5.72 -3.84
C ILE A 63 9.10 -5.04 -4.36
N SER A 64 10.22 -5.15 -3.63
CA SER A 64 11.52 -4.61 -4.04
C SER A 64 11.94 -5.15 -5.41
N SER A 65 11.79 -6.47 -5.60
CA SER A 65 12.18 -7.14 -6.83
C SER A 65 11.31 -6.74 -8.02
N LEU A 66 9.99 -6.58 -7.83
CA LEU A 66 9.09 -6.06 -8.87
C LEU A 66 9.50 -4.66 -9.33
N ILE A 67 9.78 -3.75 -8.38
CA ILE A 67 10.16 -2.37 -8.70
C ILE A 67 11.51 -2.33 -9.42
N LYS A 68 12.51 -3.05 -8.91
CA LYS A 68 13.83 -3.18 -9.56
C LYS A 68 13.71 -3.77 -10.95
N PHE A 69 12.85 -4.77 -11.13
CA PHE A 69 12.59 -5.36 -12.44
C PHE A 69 12.00 -4.34 -13.42
N SER A 70 10.97 -3.60 -13.01
CA SER A 70 10.38 -2.54 -13.85
C SER A 70 11.41 -1.47 -14.24
N ASN A 71 12.29 -1.08 -13.32
CA ASN A 71 13.33 -0.09 -13.58
C ASN A 71 14.44 -0.57 -14.52
N ASN A 72 14.66 -1.89 -14.62
CA ASN A 72 15.76 -2.47 -15.41
C ASN A 72 15.37 -2.86 -16.85
N ILE A 73 14.09 -2.77 -17.21
CA ILE A 73 13.64 -3.01 -18.59
C ILE A 73 13.59 -1.71 -19.39
N SER A 74 13.64 -1.82 -20.73
CA SER A 74 13.67 -0.66 -21.63
C SER A 74 12.42 0.22 -21.56
N THR A 75 11.30 -0.34 -21.14
CA THR A 75 10.01 0.35 -20.99
C THR A 75 9.40 -0.03 -19.65
N PRO A 76 9.71 0.72 -18.57
CA PRO A 76 9.16 0.47 -17.25
C PRO A 76 7.62 0.49 -17.25
N PHE A 77 7.02 -0.41 -16.48
CA PHE A 77 5.57 -0.43 -16.25
C PHE A 77 5.23 0.24 -14.92
N SER A 78 4.02 0.80 -14.84
CA SER A 78 3.50 1.41 -13.62
C SER A 78 3.22 0.35 -12.55
N ILE A 79 3.45 0.71 -11.29
CA ILE A 79 3.18 -0.13 -10.13
C ILE A 79 2.29 0.67 -9.18
N ALA A 80 1.17 0.09 -8.75
CA ALA A 80 0.27 0.71 -7.78
C ALA A 80 0.07 -0.20 -6.57
N ALA A 81 0.38 0.30 -5.37
CA ALA A 81 0.02 -0.39 -4.14
C ALA A 81 -1.47 -0.24 -3.86
N ARG A 82 -2.14 -1.36 -3.61
CA ARG A 82 -3.57 -1.41 -3.32
C ARG A 82 -3.80 -1.97 -1.92
N GLY A 83 -4.40 -1.14 -1.06
CA GLY A 83 -4.94 -1.56 0.22
C GLY A 83 -6.35 -2.17 0.05
N HIS A 84 -7.34 -1.66 0.79
CA HIS A 84 -8.74 -2.09 0.65
C HIS A 84 -9.46 -1.54 -0.59
N GLY A 85 -8.75 -0.83 -1.49
CA GLY A 85 -9.35 -0.28 -2.71
C GLY A 85 -10.36 0.86 -2.47
N HIS A 86 -10.23 1.59 -1.36
CA HIS A 86 -11.16 2.65 -0.95
C HIS A 86 -10.95 4.01 -1.65
N SER A 87 -10.08 4.05 -2.66
CA SER A 87 -9.98 5.16 -3.61
C SER A 87 -11.29 5.34 -4.37
N THR A 88 -11.49 6.52 -4.96
CA THR A 88 -12.74 6.86 -5.66
C THR A 88 -12.57 7.17 -7.15
N MET A 89 -11.33 7.42 -7.58
CA MET A 89 -11.00 7.90 -8.93
C MET A 89 -9.72 7.23 -9.46
N GLY A 90 -9.54 5.93 -9.20
CA GLY A 90 -8.49 5.12 -9.82
C GLY A 90 -7.09 5.27 -9.23
N GLN A 91 -6.91 5.95 -8.09
CA GLN A 91 -5.60 6.22 -7.50
C GLN A 91 -4.78 4.95 -7.15
N ALA A 92 -5.47 3.82 -6.92
CA ALA A 92 -4.85 2.51 -6.65
C ALA A 92 -4.88 1.55 -7.85
N MET A 93 -5.08 2.07 -9.07
CA MET A 93 -5.06 1.31 -10.32
C MET A 93 -3.72 1.50 -11.05
N ALA A 94 -3.29 0.48 -11.79
CA ALA A 94 -2.12 0.55 -12.66
C ALA A 94 -2.51 0.07 -14.07
N PRO A 95 -3.06 0.94 -14.95
CA PRO A 95 -3.50 0.53 -16.28
C PRO A 95 -2.35 -0.07 -17.09
N ASN A 96 -2.50 -1.32 -17.55
CA ASN A 96 -1.45 -2.12 -18.20
C ASN A 96 -0.15 -2.31 -17.38
N GLY A 97 -0.18 -2.01 -16.08
CA GLY A 97 0.91 -2.17 -15.14
C GLY A 97 0.66 -3.28 -14.13
N VAL A 98 1.29 -3.21 -12.97
CA VAL A 98 1.14 -4.20 -11.90
C VAL A 98 0.51 -3.57 -10.67
N VAL A 99 -0.60 -4.13 -10.21
CA VAL A 99 -1.18 -3.78 -8.91
C VAL A 99 -0.57 -4.69 -7.84
N VAL A 100 -0.11 -4.12 -6.73
CA VAL A 100 0.39 -4.88 -5.57
C VAL A 100 -0.71 -4.97 -4.52
N ASP A 101 -1.24 -6.17 -4.30
CA ASP A 101 -2.23 -6.44 -3.25
C ASP A 101 -1.53 -6.49 -1.88
N MET A 102 -1.53 -5.34 -1.19
CA MET A 102 -0.88 -5.17 0.10
C MET A 102 -1.53 -5.98 1.22
N MET A 103 -2.76 -6.48 1.04
CA MET A 103 -3.44 -7.31 2.04
C MET A 103 -2.79 -8.70 2.16
N SER A 104 -2.08 -9.14 1.12
CA SER A 104 -1.37 -10.43 1.08
C SER A 104 -0.26 -10.54 2.13
N LEU A 105 0.39 -9.41 2.47
CA LEU A 105 1.44 -9.35 3.49
C LEU A 105 0.92 -9.66 4.89
N LYS A 106 -0.35 -9.37 5.19
CA LYS A 106 -0.96 -9.63 6.50
C LYS A 106 -0.90 -11.10 6.90
N ASN A 107 -1.00 -12.00 5.93
CA ASN A 107 -1.00 -13.45 6.17
C ASN A 107 0.39 -14.01 6.48
N HIS A 108 1.46 -13.30 6.09
CA HIS A 108 2.83 -13.77 6.19
C HIS A 108 3.62 -13.04 7.28
N HIS A 109 3.31 -11.76 7.53
CA HIS A 109 3.99 -10.94 8.52
C HIS A 109 3.01 -10.03 9.28
N PRO A 110 2.41 -10.53 10.38
CA PRO A 110 1.48 -9.74 11.19
C PRO A 110 2.07 -8.42 11.73
N SER A 111 3.39 -8.37 11.93
CA SER A 111 4.15 -7.18 12.38
C SER A 111 4.53 -6.21 11.25
N HIS A 112 4.54 -6.66 9.99
CA HIS A 112 4.83 -5.85 8.79
C HIS A 112 3.55 -5.55 8.00
N ALA A 113 2.41 -5.57 8.67
CA ALA A 113 1.17 -5.22 8.05
C ALA A 113 1.12 -3.68 7.93
N SER A 114 1.44 -3.13 6.75
CA SER A 114 0.86 -1.82 6.37
C SER A 114 -0.68 -1.88 6.26
N GLY A 115 -1.26 -3.08 6.50
CA GLY A 115 -2.59 -3.34 7.01
C GLY A 115 -2.65 -3.62 8.52
N ILE A 116 -2.12 -2.74 9.40
CA ILE A 116 -2.69 -2.62 10.74
C ILE A 116 -4.13 -2.18 10.49
N ILE A 117 -5.05 -3.15 10.42
CA ILE A 117 -6.37 -2.88 10.93
C ILE A 117 -6.08 -2.45 12.35
N VAL A 118 -6.35 -1.19 12.68
CA VAL A 118 -6.35 -0.71 14.06
C VAL A 118 -7.51 -1.41 14.76
N ASN A 119 -7.39 -2.71 14.94
CA ASN A 119 -8.39 -3.51 15.58
C ASN A 119 -7.73 -4.82 16.04
N THR A 120 -7.87 -5.06 17.33
CA THR A 120 -7.61 -6.27 18.12
C THR A 120 -6.27 -6.50 18.82
N PHE A 121 -5.08 -6.14 18.31
CA PHE A 121 -3.85 -6.46 19.07
C PHE A 121 -3.63 -5.55 20.28
N ASN A 122 -3.74 -4.24 20.11
CA ASN A 122 -3.44 -3.29 21.19
C ASN A 122 -4.60 -3.07 22.17
N LEU A 123 -5.86 -3.30 21.76
CA LEU A 123 -7.01 -3.26 22.67
C LEU A 123 -6.90 -4.32 23.76
N LYS A 124 -6.25 -5.46 23.50
CA LYS A 124 -5.95 -6.49 24.52
C LYS A 124 -4.98 -5.99 25.59
N HIS A 125 -4.16 -4.99 25.27
CA HIS A 125 -3.22 -4.35 26.19
C HIS A 125 -3.75 -3.01 26.73
N GLY A 126 -5.00 -2.65 26.42
CA GLY A 126 -5.60 -1.38 26.86
C GLY A 126 -5.07 -0.15 26.11
N LEU A 127 -4.42 -0.34 24.95
CA LEU A 127 -3.86 0.73 24.13
C LEU A 127 -4.63 0.89 22.81
N ALA A 128 -4.74 2.12 22.33
CA ALA A 128 -5.33 2.42 21.03
C ALA A 128 -4.66 3.64 20.38
N PRO A 129 -4.67 3.80 19.04
CA PRO A 129 -4.19 5.01 18.40
C PRO A 129 -4.94 6.26 18.85
N VAL A 130 -4.22 7.38 18.84
CA VAL A 130 -4.77 8.70 19.20
C VAL A 130 -5.56 9.34 18.05
N ALA A 131 -5.25 8.97 16.80
CA ALA A 131 -5.84 9.52 15.59
C ALA A 131 -6.49 8.43 14.72
N TRP A 132 -7.70 8.70 14.25
CA TRP A 132 -8.57 7.73 13.57
C TRP A 132 -9.06 8.23 12.23
N THR A 133 -9.66 7.31 11.47
CA THR A 133 -10.58 7.59 10.36
C THR A 133 -11.98 7.16 10.78
N ASP A 134 -13.00 7.80 10.23
CA ASP A 134 -14.40 7.45 10.57
C ASP A 134 -14.77 6.02 10.11
N TYR A 135 -14.09 5.52 9.08
CA TYR A 135 -14.20 4.15 8.60
C TYR A 135 -12.91 3.38 8.86
N LEU A 136 -13.02 2.24 9.56
CA LEU A 136 -11.87 1.49 10.06
C LEU A 136 -11.36 0.37 9.13
N TYR A 137 -12.11 0.03 8.07
CA TYR A 137 -11.65 -0.93 7.05
C TYR A 137 -10.81 -0.24 5.97
N LEU A 138 -9.85 0.57 6.43
CA LEU A 138 -8.81 1.20 5.62
C LEU A 138 -7.45 0.64 6.04
N THR A 139 -6.48 0.63 5.13
CA THR A 139 -5.10 0.25 5.45
C THR A 139 -4.31 1.44 5.97
N VAL A 140 -3.39 1.23 6.90
CA VAL A 140 -2.46 2.27 7.38
C VAL A 140 -1.70 2.93 6.25
N GLY A 141 -1.11 2.14 5.33
CA GLY A 141 -0.35 2.71 4.21
C GLY A 141 -1.21 3.67 3.37
N GLY A 142 -2.46 3.29 3.11
CA GLY A 142 -3.42 4.12 2.36
C GLY A 142 -3.81 5.42 3.09
N THR A 143 -4.10 5.37 4.39
CA THR A 143 -4.48 6.57 5.15
C THR A 143 -3.29 7.51 5.35
N LEU A 144 -2.10 6.97 5.66
CA LEU A 144 -0.86 7.75 5.80
C LEU A 144 -0.38 8.36 4.49
N SER A 145 -0.67 7.73 3.35
CA SER A 145 -0.40 8.33 2.02
C SER A 145 -1.32 9.51 1.71
N ASN A 146 -2.36 9.76 2.51
CA ASN A 146 -3.27 10.89 2.37
C ASN A 146 -3.15 11.84 3.58
N ALA A 147 -3.78 11.47 4.70
CA ALA A 147 -3.68 12.19 5.98
C ALA A 147 -4.23 11.33 7.13
N GLY A 148 -5.43 10.76 6.94
CA GLY A 148 -6.18 10.03 7.96
C GLY A 148 -6.80 10.98 8.99
N ILE A 149 -8.03 11.43 8.74
CA ILE A 149 -8.71 12.46 9.56
C ILE A 149 -10.02 11.89 10.11
N SER A 150 -10.35 12.29 11.34
CA SER A 150 -11.61 12.05 12.04
C SER A 150 -11.76 13.10 13.16
N GLY A 151 -12.76 12.96 14.02
CA GLY A 151 -13.03 13.84 15.16
C GLY A 151 -11.91 13.93 16.20
N SER A 152 -10.88 13.09 16.16
CA SER A 152 -9.68 13.19 17.01
C SER A 152 -8.66 14.23 16.51
N ALA A 153 -8.75 14.64 15.24
CA ALA A 153 -7.71 15.43 14.58
C ALA A 153 -7.57 16.85 15.14
N PHE A 154 -8.62 17.45 15.71
CA PHE A 154 -8.51 18.78 16.33
C PHE A 154 -7.59 18.79 17.55
N ARG A 155 -7.43 17.65 18.24
CA ARG A 155 -6.62 17.51 19.45
C ARG A 155 -5.25 16.92 19.16
N PHE A 156 -5.20 15.89 18.32
CA PHE A 156 -3.99 15.09 18.08
C PHE A 156 -3.39 15.29 16.68
N GLY A 157 -4.02 16.08 15.81
CA GLY A 157 -3.68 16.13 14.40
C GLY A 157 -4.14 14.89 13.61
N PRO A 158 -3.97 14.88 12.28
CA PRO A 158 -4.25 13.71 11.45
C PRO A 158 -3.34 12.52 11.79
N GLN A 159 -3.63 11.33 11.25
CA GLN A 159 -2.80 10.13 11.45
C GLN A 159 -1.35 10.35 11.02
N ILE A 160 -1.11 11.11 9.94
CA ILE A 160 0.25 11.46 9.49
C ILE A 160 1.07 12.25 10.51
N SER A 161 0.45 12.93 11.48
CA SER A 161 1.14 13.62 12.58
C SER A 161 1.49 12.69 13.75
N ASN A 162 1.04 11.43 13.71
CA ASN A 162 1.09 10.47 14.81
C ASN A 162 1.88 9.21 14.43
N VAL A 163 2.98 9.39 13.71
CA VAL A 163 3.88 8.33 13.24
C VAL A 163 5.31 8.60 13.75
N TYR A 164 5.93 7.62 14.38
CA TYR A 164 7.32 7.71 14.85
C TYR A 164 8.32 7.37 13.75
N GLU A 165 7.99 6.38 12.92
CA GLU A 165 8.84 5.88 11.84
C GLU A 165 8.04 5.03 10.86
N MET A 166 8.62 4.81 9.68
CA MET A 166 8.09 3.92 8.65
C MET A 166 9.21 3.10 8.02
N ASP A 167 8.84 1.92 7.50
CA ASP A 167 9.65 1.23 6.49
C ASP A 167 8.98 1.42 5.13
N VAL A 168 9.78 1.79 4.14
CA VAL A 168 9.33 2.16 2.80
C VAL A 168 10.17 1.43 1.76
N VAL A 169 9.53 0.83 0.76
CA VAL A 169 10.21 0.41 -0.48
C VAL A 169 10.09 1.55 -1.48
N THR A 170 11.22 2.17 -1.84
CA THR A 170 11.24 3.37 -2.69
C THR A 170 10.95 3.04 -4.16
N GLY A 171 10.81 4.07 -5.00
CA GLY A 171 10.72 3.92 -6.46
C GLY A 171 11.95 3.28 -7.11
N HIS A 172 13.09 3.20 -6.42
CA HIS A 172 14.27 2.45 -6.87
C HIS A 172 14.24 0.97 -6.45
N GLY A 173 13.26 0.61 -5.61
CA GLY A 173 13.13 -0.71 -5.01
C GLY A 173 14.03 -0.90 -3.79
N ASP A 174 14.56 0.18 -3.20
CA ASP A 174 15.37 0.10 -1.98
C ASP A 174 14.46 0.08 -0.75
N PHE A 175 14.79 -0.79 0.21
CA PHE A 175 14.14 -0.82 1.51
C PHE A 175 14.81 0.20 2.43
N VAL A 176 14.03 1.18 2.92
CA VAL A 176 14.53 2.27 3.75
C VAL A 176 13.65 2.44 4.98
N THR A 177 14.24 2.40 6.17
CA THR A 177 13.59 2.88 7.39
C THR A 177 13.79 4.39 7.53
N CYS A 178 12.70 5.12 7.71
CA CYS A 178 12.70 6.58 7.82
C CYS A 178 11.92 7.08 9.05
N SER A 179 12.37 8.21 9.60
CA SER A 179 11.81 8.90 10.76
C SER A 179 12.15 10.40 10.65
N PRO A 180 11.65 11.28 11.53
CA PRO A 180 12.04 12.68 11.53
C PRO A 180 13.56 12.91 11.72
N GLN A 181 14.28 11.93 12.28
CA GLN A 181 15.73 12.01 12.55
C GLN A 181 16.59 11.17 11.59
N ASN A 182 15.98 10.31 10.77
CA ASN A 182 16.70 9.42 9.86
C ASN A 182 15.97 9.33 8.51
N ASN A 183 16.65 9.65 7.40
CA ASN A 183 16.00 9.75 6.08
C ASN A 183 14.74 10.66 6.12
N SER A 184 14.86 11.84 6.75
CA SER A 184 13.74 12.74 7.04
C SER A 184 12.97 13.17 5.79
N ASP A 185 13.68 13.41 4.69
CA ASP A 185 13.07 13.85 3.44
C ASP A 185 12.12 12.78 2.88
N LEU A 186 12.52 11.50 2.98
CA LEU A 186 11.65 10.38 2.61
C LEU A 186 10.49 10.25 3.60
N PHE A 187 10.73 10.41 4.90
CA PHE A 187 9.69 10.34 5.94
C PHE A 187 8.57 11.37 5.67
N PHE A 188 8.93 12.64 5.51
CA PHE A 188 7.96 13.70 5.26
C PHE A 188 7.40 13.67 3.83
N GLY A 189 8.17 13.21 2.84
CA GLY A 189 7.69 13.04 1.47
C GLY A 189 6.62 11.97 1.36
N VAL A 190 6.77 10.84 2.07
CA VAL A 190 5.81 9.72 2.01
C VAL A 190 4.51 10.02 2.76
N LEU A 191 4.56 10.74 3.88
CA LEU A 191 3.37 11.16 4.64
C LEU A 191 2.54 12.17 3.83
N GLY A 192 1.33 11.78 3.43
CA GLY A 192 0.50 12.56 2.50
C GLY A 192 1.02 12.58 1.07
N GLY A 193 2.03 11.74 0.76
CA GLY A 193 2.71 11.71 -0.53
C GLY A 193 1.98 10.98 -1.65
N LEU A 194 0.73 10.56 -1.45
CA LEU A 194 -0.11 9.88 -2.45
C LEU A 194 0.57 8.66 -3.11
N GLY A 195 1.42 7.95 -2.34
CA GLY A 195 2.18 6.79 -2.81
C GLY A 195 3.27 7.09 -3.85
N GLN A 196 3.65 8.37 -4.06
CA GLN A 196 4.56 8.77 -5.14
C GLN A 196 6.03 8.45 -4.87
N PHE A 197 6.42 8.36 -3.60
CA PHE A 197 7.83 8.21 -3.20
C PHE A 197 8.20 6.77 -2.77
N GLY A 198 7.20 5.89 -2.67
CA GLY A 198 7.40 4.50 -2.29
C GLY A 198 6.17 3.87 -1.66
N ILE A 199 6.30 2.58 -1.37
CA ILE A 199 5.27 1.75 -0.74
C ILE A 199 5.61 1.59 0.74
N ILE A 200 4.73 2.09 1.61
CA ILE A 200 4.83 1.88 3.07
C ILE A 200 4.57 0.40 3.37
N THR A 201 5.54 -0.29 3.96
CA THR A 201 5.42 -1.69 4.39
C THR A 201 5.28 -1.83 5.90
N ARG A 202 5.73 -0.84 6.68
CA ARG A 202 5.53 -0.80 8.14
C ARG A 202 5.38 0.65 8.61
N ALA A 203 4.62 0.87 9.67
CA ALA A 203 4.56 2.14 10.38
C ALA A 203 4.51 1.91 11.90
N ARG A 204 5.24 2.73 12.66
CA ARG A 204 5.16 2.76 14.13
C ARG A 204 4.29 3.94 14.55
N ILE A 205 3.10 3.65 15.07
CA ILE A 205 2.05 4.66 15.34
C ILE A 205 2.02 5.01 16.84
N VAL A 206 1.69 6.26 17.16
CA VAL A 206 1.45 6.72 18.54
C VAL A 206 0.21 6.05 19.13
N LEU A 207 0.33 5.52 20.34
CA LEU A 207 -0.77 4.89 21.08
C LEU A 207 -0.98 5.62 22.42
N GLU A 208 -2.21 5.61 22.91
CA GLU A 208 -2.58 6.05 24.25
C GLU A 208 -3.40 4.98 24.99
N GLN A 209 -3.53 5.14 26.31
CA GLN A 209 -4.38 4.30 27.13
C GLN A 209 -5.84 4.53 26.78
N HIS A 210 -6.56 3.46 26.42
CA HIS A 210 -7.98 3.53 26.11
C HIS A 210 -8.83 3.39 27.38
N GLN A 211 -9.74 4.35 27.62
CA GLN A 211 -10.74 4.26 28.69
C GLN A 211 -11.95 3.43 28.23
N LYS A 212 -12.40 2.48 29.06
CA LYS A 212 -13.63 1.73 28.81
C LYS A 212 -14.85 2.66 28.98
N GLY A 213 -15.75 2.65 28.00
CA GLY A 213 -17.06 3.32 28.07
C GLY A 213 -17.09 4.68 27.37
N ILE A 214 -17.06 4.69 26.04
CA ILE A 214 -17.40 5.89 25.27
C ILE A 214 -18.92 5.97 25.20
N THR A 215 -19.51 7.01 25.81
CA THR A 215 -20.91 7.39 25.60
C THR A 215 -20.96 8.28 24.36
N THR A 216 -21.38 7.72 23.23
CA THR A 216 -21.64 8.51 22.02
C THR A 216 -23.00 9.18 22.14
N THR A 217 -23.03 10.48 22.43
CA THR A 217 -24.24 11.28 22.24
C THR A 217 -24.29 11.66 20.75
N ILE A 218 -25.04 10.90 19.96
CA ILE A 218 -25.38 11.32 18.59
C ILE A 218 -26.38 12.48 18.75
N THR A 219 -26.09 13.63 18.12
CA THR A 219 -27.08 14.72 17.97
C THR A 219 -27.85 14.51 16.68
#